data_AF-A0AB34INW4-F1
#
_entry.id   AF-A0AB34INW4-F1
#
_cell.length_a   1.000
_cell.length_b   1.000
_cell.length_c   1.000
_cell.angle_alpha   90.00
_cell.angle_beta   90.00
_cell.angle_gamma   90.00
#
_symmetry.space_group_name_H-M   'P 1'
#
loop_
_entity.id
_entity.type
_entity.pdbx_description
1 polymer ?
#
loop_
_entity_poly.entity_id
_entity_poly.type
_entity_poly.pdbx_seq_one_letter_code
_entity_poly.pdbx_strand_id
1 'polypeptide(L)'
;MSSDDKDSNLQFQAFDASPGEKYRQWRQNLYSYAATKTDESGSSLADTLRGIDMGGTGAGAPPIPPGAPGLKMTRLRNARAKAAYALIYKHISDGDLRTILFTNHFQDGYATIQFLDQAYDTPITRSELREMDKLWTELSIAQDVGIQQDSVSRFAKLLQRVNAERPAGLLGNATTLRNSRRNF
;
A
#
# COMPACT_ATOMS: atom_id res chain seq x y z
N MET A 1 30.53 4.62 -11.14
CA MET A 1 29.37 5.31 -11.75
C MET A 1 28.14 4.67 -11.11
N SER A 2 27.46 5.40 -10.22
CA SER A 2 26.22 4.94 -9.57
C SER A 2 25.13 4.84 -10.65
N SER A 3 24.33 3.77 -10.59
CA SER A 3 23.28 3.44 -11.56
C SER A 3 21.91 3.97 -11.14
N ASP A 4 21.84 5.07 -10.38
CA ASP A 4 20.60 5.50 -9.72
C ASP A 4 19.70 6.43 -10.56
N ASP A 5 20.04 6.73 -11.81
CA ASP A 5 19.28 7.68 -12.64
C ASP A 5 18.35 7.00 -13.68
N LYS A 6 17.42 6.15 -13.23
CA LYS A 6 16.28 5.70 -14.05
C LYS A 6 14.89 5.84 -13.40
N ASP A 7 14.80 6.42 -12.21
CA ASP A 7 13.54 6.52 -11.44
C ASP A 7 12.89 7.91 -11.40
N SER A 8 13.29 8.84 -12.28
CA SER A 8 12.82 10.24 -12.23
C SER A 8 11.34 10.46 -12.64
N ASN A 9 10.58 9.41 -12.95
CA ASN A 9 9.21 9.51 -13.46
C ASN A 9 8.16 8.64 -12.74
N LEU A 10 8.53 8.00 -11.63
CA LEU A 10 7.60 7.27 -10.77
C LEU A 10 6.97 8.22 -9.76
N GLN A 11 5.69 7.99 -9.46
CA GLN A 11 4.93 8.84 -8.54
C GLN A 11 5.13 8.43 -7.08
N PHE A 12 5.53 7.17 -6.87
CA PHE A 12 5.88 6.57 -5.60
C PHE A 12 6.85 5.41 -5.86
N GLN A 13 7.48 4.90 -4.80
CA GLN A 13 8.45 3.80 -4.88
C GLN A 13 7.88 2.58 -5.62
N ALA A 14 8.65 1.98 -6.52
CA ALA A 14 8.25 0.75 -7.20
C ALA A 14 8.24 -0.45 -6.23
N PHE A 15 7.34 -1.39 -6.48
CA PHE A 15 7.26 -2.64 -5.74
C PHE A 15 8.28 -3.67 -6.25
N ASP A 16 9.08 -4.17 -5.33
CA ASP A 16 10.18 -5.13 -5.55
C ASP A 16 9.76 -6.59 -5.35
N ALA A 17 8.46 -6.90 -5.34
CA ALA A 17 7.91 -8.22 -5.05
C ALA A 17 8.23 -8.74 -3.62
N SER A 18 8.57 -7.86 -2.67
CA SER A 18 8.72 -8.26 -1.27
C SER A 18 7.37 -8.37 -0.55
N PRO A 19 7.03 -9.52 0.07
CA PRO A 19 5.76 -9.68 0.75
C PRO A 19 5.70 -8.87 2.06
N GLY A 20 4.49 -8.75 2.61
CA GLY A 20 4.24 -8.20 3.94
C GLY A 20 4.18 -6.67 3.96
N GLU A 21 4.90 -6.04 4.89
CA GLU A 21 4.72 -4.62 5.19
C GLU A 21 5.10 -3.70 4.02
N LYS A 22 6.17 -4.02 3.30
CA LYS A 22 6.57 -3.27 2.09
C LYS A 22 5.48 -3.29 1.02
N TYR A 23 4.83 -4.43 0.81
CA TYR A 23 3.69 -4.54 -0.09
C TYR A 23 2.53 -3.65 0.35
N ARG A 24 2.18 -3.65 1.65
CA ARG A 24 1.09 -2.81 2.18
C ARG A 24 1.35 -1.32 2.00
N GLN A 25 2.58 -0.88 2.27
CA GLN A 25 2.98 0.52 2.08
C GLN A 25 2.91 0.93 0.61
N TRP A 26 3.45 0.09 -0.29
CA TRP A 26 3.32 0.30 -1.73
C TRP A 26 1.85 0.38 -2.16
N ARG A 27 1.01 -0.55 -1.69
CA ARG A 27 -0.42 -0.61 -2.00
C ARG A 27 -1.15 0.64 -1.52
N GLN A 28 -0.83 1.15 -0.33
CA GLN A 28 -1.39 2.38 0.19
C GLN A 28 -1.03 3.59 -0.70
N ASN A 29 0.23 3.68 -1.14
CA ASN A 29 0.68 4.73 -2.06
C ASN A 29 -0.01 4.62 -3.43
N LEU A 30 -0.16 3.40 -3.94
CA LEU A 30 -0.91 3.11 -5.16
C LEU A 30 -2.36 3.60 -5.06
N TYR A 31 -3.09 3.23 -4.00
CA TYR A 31 -4.47 3.67 -3.80
C TYR A 31 -4.58 5.19 -3.65
N SER A 32 -3.66 5.81 -2.90
CA SER A 32 -3.65 7.25 -2.67
C SER A 32 -3.45 8.01 -3.98
N TYR A 33 -2.53 7.56 -4.84
CA TYR A 33 -2.32 8.16 -6.15
C TYR A 33 -3.48 7.87 -7.11
N ALA A 34 -3.99 6.63 -7.14
CA ALA A 34 -5.10 6.22 -8.00
C ALA A 34 -6.39 7.00 -7.69
N ALA A 35 -6.61 7.40 -6.43
CA ALA A 35 -7.75 8.22 -6.02
C ALA A 35 -7.72 9.64 -6.62
N THR A 36 -6.55 10.13 -7.05
CA THR A 36 -6.42 11.44 -7.72
C THR A 36 -6.86 11.42 -9.19
N LYS A 37 -7.13 10.22 -9.74
CA LYS A 37 -7.45 10.01 -11.15
C LYS A 37 -8.91 9.60 -11.29
N THR A 38 -9.77 10.61 -11.46
CA THR A 38 -11.22 10.45 -11.63
C THR A 38 -11.63 10.81 -13.05
N ASP A 39 -12.56 10.05 -13.62
CA ASP A 39 -13.10 10.33 -14.95
C ASP A 39 -14.52 10.92 -14.90
N GLU A 40 -15.12 11.11 -16.08
CA GLU A 40 -16.45 11.70 -16.23
C GLU A 40 -17.59 10.87 -15.60
N SER A 41 -17.38 9.59 -15.25
CA SER A 41 -18.40 8.83 -14.51
C SER A 41 -18.37 9.13 -13.01
N GLY A 42 -17.42 9.94 -12.54
CA GLY A 42 -17.18 10.18 -11.11
C GLY A 42 -16.48 9.02 -10.41
N SER A 43 -16.04 8.00 -11.16
CA SER A 43 -15.27 6.88 -10.61
C SER A 43 -13.78 7.15 -10.77
N SER A 44 -13.02 6.85 -9.72
CA SER A 44 -11.56 6.92 -9.73
C SER A 44 -10.91 5.59 -10.11
N LEU A 45 -9.61 5.62 -10.43
CA LEU A 45 -8.84 4.38 -10.58
C LEU A 45 -8.79 3.58 -9.27
N ALA A 46 -8.80 4.25 -8.11
CA ALA A 46 -8.86 3.57 -6.82
C ALA A 46 -10.17 2.79 -6.66
N ASP A 47 -11.30 3.33 -7.13
CA ASP A 47 -12.58 2.63 -7.11
C ASP A 47 -12.53 1.37 -7.99
N THR A 48 -11.91 1.46 -9.18
CA THR A 48 -11.70 0.29 -10.06
C THR A 48 -10.80 -0.76 -9.41
N LEU A 49 -9.71 -0.35 -8.76
CA LEU A 49 -8.83 -1.27 -8.03
C LEU A 49 -9.54 -1.96 -6.86
N ARG A 50 -10.52 -1.31 -6.23
CA ARG A 50 -11.35 -1.90 -5.17
C ARG A 50 -12.59 -2.63 -5.70
N GLY A 51 -12.83 -2.59 -7.01
CA GLY A 51 -14.00 -3.18 -7.66
C GLY A 51 -15.32 -2.46 -7.34
N ILE A 52 -15.28 -1.26 -6.76
CA ILE A 52 -16.46 -0.49 -6.34
C ILE A 52 -16.86 0.61 -7.34
N ASP A 53 -16.16 0.72 -8.46
CA ASP A 53 -16.52 1.64 -9.53
C ASP A 53 -17.81 1.23 -10.24
N MET A 54 -18.35 2.12 -11.08
CA MET A 54 -19.58 1.82 -11.82
C MET A 54 -19.42 0.57 -12.71
N GLY A 55 -20.35 -0.38 -12.55
CA GLY A 55 -20.31 -1.71 -13.17
C GLY A 55 -19.40 -2.72 -12.48
N GLY A 56 -18.89 -2.37 -11.30
CA GLY A 56 -17.98 -3.17 -10.48
C GLY A 56 -18.63 -4.41 -9.86
N THR A 57 -17.78 -5.32 -9.40
CA THR A 57 -18.18 -6.56 -8.71
C THR A 57 -18.09 -6.44 -7.19
N GLY A 58 -17.52 -5.35 -6.69
CA GLY A 58 -17.36 -5.06 -5.26
C GLY A 58 -18.68 -4.69 -4.60
N ALA A 59 -18.75 -4.89 -3.28
CA ALA A 59 -19.93 -4.53 -2.50
C ALA A 59 -20.23 -3.03 -2.61
N GLY A 60 -21.46 -2.69 -3.01
CA GLY A 60 -21.90 -1.30 -3.19
C GLY A 60 -21.51 -0.67 -4.52
N ALA A 61 -20.95 -1.41 -5.47
CA ALA A 61 -20.66 -0.91 -6.81
C ALA A 61 -21.94 -0.45 -7.52
N PRO A 62 -22.01 0.80 -8.03
CA PRO A 62 -23.18 1.28 -8.76
C PRO A 62 -23.39 0.48 -10.06
N PRO A 63 -24.62 0.09 -10.44
CA PRO A 63 -24.86 -0.58 -11.71
C PRO A 63 -24.65 0.38 -12.88
N ILE A 64 -24.25 -0.16 -14.04
CA ILE A 64 -24.25 0.61 -15.29
C ILE A 64 -25.71 0.88 -15.71
N PRO A 65 -26.09 2.13 -16.00
CA PRO A 65 -27.44 2.44 -16.44
C PRO A 65 -27.77 1.76 -17.77
N PRO A 66 -29.01 1.31 -18.01
CA PRO A 66 -29.40 0.69 -19.27
C PRO A 66 -29.43 1.70 -20.42
N GLY A 67 -29.36 1.21 -21.66
CA GLY A 67 -29.52 2.01 -22.87
C GLY A 67 -28.27 2.78 -23.30
N ALA A 68 -28.45 3.84 -24.10
CA ALA A 68 -27.35 4.61 -24.69
C ALA A 68 -26.35 5.20 -23.67
N PRO A 69 -26.77 5.71 -22.48
CA PRO A 69 -25.84 6.14 -21.44
C PRO A 69 -24.94 5.00 -20.92
N GLY A 70 -25.46 3.77 -20.91
CA GLY A 70 -24.73 2.58 -20.48
C GLY A 70 -23.52 2.27 -21.35
N LEU A 71 -23.63 2.46 -22.68
CA LEU A 71 -22.51 2.22 -23.60
C LEU A 71 -21.32 3.13 -23.30
N LYS A 72 -21.57 4.41 -22.96
CA LYS A 72 -20.52 5.35 -22.54
C LYS A 72 -19.85 4.88 -21.24
N MET A 73 -20.64 4.46 -20.25
CA MET A 73 -20.13 4.01 -18.96
C MET A 73 -19.32 2.70 -19.07
N THR A 74 -19.75 1.76 -19.91
CA THR A 74 -18.97 0.55 -20.21
C THR A 74 -17.61 0.90 -20.83
N ARG A 75 -17.56 1.86 -21.76
CA ARG A 75 -16.29 2.31 -22.35
C ARG A 75 -15.38 2.97 -21.32
N LEU A 76 -15.91 3.82 -20.45
CA LEU A 76 -15.16 4.45 -19.37
C LEU A 76 -14.61 3.40 -18.39
N ARG A 77 -15.43 2.42 -18.00
CA ARG A 77 -14.99 1.28 -17.17
C ARG A 77 -13.81 0.52 -17.80
N ASN A 78 -13.90 0.20 -19.08
CA ASN A 78 -12.81 -0.48 -19.79
C ASN A 78 -11.54 0.38 -19.85
N ALA A 79 -11.68 1.70 -20.01
CA ALA A 79 -10.55 2.62 -19.99
C ALA A 79 -9.89 2.68 -18.60
N ARG A 80 -10.69 2.71 -17.53
CA ARG A 80 -10.17 2.67 -16.14
C ARG A 80 -9.46 1.37 -15.83
N ALA A 81 -10.01 0.21 -16.21
CA ALA A 81 -9.37 -1.08 -15.99
C ALA A 81 -7.97 -1.14 -16.63
N LYS A 82 -7.84 -0.63 -17.86
CA LYS A 82 -6.56 -0.52 -18.58
C LYS A 82 -5.59 0.45 -17.92
N ALA A 83 -6.08 1.62 -17.51
CA ALA A 83 -5.27 2.64 -16.86
C ALA A 83 -4.78 2.18 -15.47
N ALA A 84 -5.64 1.48 -14.71
CA ALA A 84 -5.30 0.87 -13.42
C ALA A 84 -4.24 -0.21 -13.59
N TYR A 85 -4.40 -1.12 -14.57
CA TYR A 85 -3.36 -2.10 -14.92
C TYR A 85 -2.02 -1.43 -15.26
N ALA A 86 -2.04 -0.44 -16.15
CA ALA A 86 -0.84 0.27 -16.57
C ALA A 86 -0.14 0.98 -15.40
N LEU A 87 -0.91 1.53 -14.47
CA LEU A 87 -0.39 2.15 -13.26
C LEU A 87 0.35 1.15 -12.38
N ILE A 88 -0.26 -0.02 -12.11
CA ILE A 88 0.36 -1.10 -11.34
C ILE A 88 1.65 -1.56 -12.04
N TYR A 89 1.54 -1.93 -13.32
CA TYR A 89 2.64 -2.49 -14.10
C TYR A 89 3.86 -1.57 -14.14
N LYS A 90 3.64 -0.25 -14.29
CA LYS A 90 4.69 0.76 -14.26
C LYS A 90 5.41 0.82 -12.92
N HIS A 91 4.69 0.61 -11.81
CA HIS A 91 5.22 0.71 -10.44
C HIS A 91 5.62 -0.66 -9.84
N ILE A 92 5.96 -1.63 -10.68
CA ILE A 92 6.62 -2.88 -10.29
C ILE A 92 8.03 -2.85 -10.85
N SER A 93 9.05 -3.11 -10.04
CA SER A 93 10.45 -3.21 -10.49
C SER A 93 10.85 -4.63 -10.85
N ASP A 94 10.17 -5.64 -10.29
CA ASP A 94 10.45 -7.06 -10.54
C ASP A 94 10.02 -7.51 -11.94
N GLY A 95 10.97 -8.08 -12.70
CA GLY A 95 10.78 -8.47 -14.10
C GLY A 95 9.94 -9.72 -14.28
N ASP A 96 10.09 -10.70 -13.39
CA ASP A 96 9.34 -11.95 -13.44
C ASP A 96 7.88 -11.73 -13.09
N LEU A 97 7.61 -10.93 -12.05
CA LEU A 97 6.27 -10.49 -11.71
C LEU A 97 5.62 -9.71 -12.86
N ARG A 98 6.34 -8.80 -13.51
CA ARG A 98 5.83 -8.13 -14.72
C ARG A 98 5.44 -9.13 -15.81
N THR A 99 6.22 -10.19 -16.01
CA THR A 99 5.89 -11.25 -16.99
C THR A 99 4.63 -12.01 -16.60
N ILE A 100 4.47 -12.35 -15.31
CA ILE A 100 3.27 -13.01 -14.78
C ILE A 100 2.03 -12.12 -14.99
N LEU A 101 2.12 -10.84 -14.66
CA LEU A 101 1.01 -9.90 -14.80
C LEU A 101 0.64 -9.64 -16.25
N PHE A 102 1.64 -9.53 -17.14
CA PHE A 102 1.40 -9.41 -18.58
C PHE A 102 0.72 -10.65 -19.17
N THR A 103 1.09 -11.84 -18.69
CA THR A 103 0.52 -13.09 -19.24
C THR A 103 -0.90 -13.35 -18.74
N ASN A 104 -1.18 -13.09 -17.46
CA ASN A 104 -2.41 -13.56 -16.81
C ASN A 104 -3.44 -12.46 -16.53
N HIS A 105 -3.02 -11.19 -16.45
CA HIS A 105 -3.87 -10.09 -15.96
C HIS A 105 -3.79 -8.85 -16.86
N PHE A 106 -3.40 -9.03 -18.13
CA PHE A 106 -3.21 -7.93 -19.07
C PHE A 106 -4.44 -7.03 -19.16
N GLN A 107 -4.23 -5.72 -18.96
CA GLN A 107 -5.28 -4.69 -19.09
C GLN A 107 -6.44 -4.80 -18.07
N ASP A 108 -6.33 -5.66 -17.06
CA ASP A 108 -7.31 -5.80 -15.98
C ASP A 108 -6.70 -5.38 -14.63
N GLY A 109 -6.88 -4.12 -14.27
CA GLY A 109 -6.35 -3.57 -13.01
C GLY A 109 -6.95 -4.21 -11.76
N TYR A 110 -8.23 -4.61 -11.79
CA TYR A 110 -8.87 -5.22 -10.61
C TYR A 110 -8.35 -6.64 -10.38
N ALA A 111 -8.33 -7.48 -11.42
CA ALA A 111 -7.77 -8.82 -11.32
C ALA A 111 -6.28 -8.80 -10.91
N THR A 112 -5.53 -7.81 -11.44
CA THR A 112 -4.11 -7.63 -11.09
C THR A 112 -3.90 -7.36 -9.60
N ILE A 113 -4.64 -6.42 -9.01
CA ILE A 113 -4.44 -6.10 -7.59
C ILE A 113 -4.95 -7.22 -6.67
N GLN A 114 -6.00 -7.94 -7.05
CA GLN A 114 -6.46 -9.13 -6.31
C GLN A 114 -5.39 -10.22 -6.27
N PHE A 115 -4.72 -10.48 -7.40
CA PHE A 115 -3.60 -11.42 -7.45
C PHE A 115 -2.45 -10.97 -6.52
N LEU A 116 -2.08 -9.69 -6.57
CA LEU A 116 -1.02 -9.15 -5.72
C LEU A 116 -1.38 -9.21 -4.23
N ASP A 117 -2.63 -8.89 -3.87
CA ASP A 117 -3.11 -8.98 -2.49
C ASP A 117 -3.02 -10.42 -1.99
N GLN A 118 -3.41 -11.40 -2.81
CA GLN A 118 -3.32 -12.82 -2.45
C GLN A 118 -1.87 -13.30 -2.30
N ALA A 119 -0.96 -12.82 -3.16
CA ALA A 119 0.43 -13.29 -3.18
C ALA A 119 1.32 -12.59 -2.14
N TYR A 120 1.07 -11.32 -1.84
CA TYR A 120 2.01 -10.46 -1.10
C TYR A 120 1.44 -9.82 0.16
N ASP A 121 0.11 -9.81 0.40
CA ASP A 121 -0.44 -9.38 1.71
C ASP A 121 -0.34 -10.50 2.75
N THR A 122 0.89 -10.88 3.09
CA THR A 122 1.14 -11.95 4.04
C THR A 122 0.96 -11.47 5.48
N PRO A 123 0.33 -12.25 6.37
CA PRO A 123 0.25 -11.93 7.79
C PRO A 123 1.62 -11.68 8.41
N ILE A 124 1.70 -10.76 9.37
CA ILE A 124 2.93 -10.50 10.10
C ILE A 124 3.31 -11.77 10.88
N THR A 125 4.52 -12.27 10.60
CA THR A 125 5.08 -13.46 11.24
C THR A 125 5.56 -13.16 12.66
N ARG A 126 5.74 -14.20 13.48
CA ARG A 126 6.26 -14.03 14.85
C ARG A 126 7.67 -13.46 14.90
N SER A 127 8.51 -13.74 13.91
CA SER A 127 9.87 -13.18 13.80
C SER A 127 9.80 -11.68 13.53
N GLU A 128 8.97 -11.26 12.58
CA GLU A 128 8.75 -9.83 12.28
C GLU A 128 8.19 -9.10 13.50
N LEU A 129 7.24 -9.69 14.22
CA LEU A 129 6.75 -9.12 15.49
C LEU A 129 7.87 -8.92 16.52
N ARG A 130 8.81 -9.88 16.64
CA ARG A 130 9.96 -9.76 17.54
C ARG A 130 10.90 -8.65 17.11
N GLU A 131 11.12 -8.47 15.81
CA GLU A 131 11.92 -7.37 15.28
C GLU A 131 11.26 -6.02 15.54
N MET A 132 9.93 -5.92 15.37
CA MET A 132 9.16 -4.73 15.72
C MET A 132 9.17 -4.45 17.23
N ASP A 133 9.17 -5.47 18.07
CA ASP A 133 9.35 -5.37 19.54
C ASP A 133 10.73 -4.87 19.92
N LYS A 134 11.76 -5.38 19.27
CA LYS A 134 13.13 -4.94 19.46
C LYS A 134 13.26 -3.47 19.05
N LEU A 135 12.81 -3.11 17.85
CA LEU A 135 12.86 -1.75 17.34
C LEU A 135 12.12 -0.79 18.29
N TRP A 136 10.90 -1.12 18.70
CA TRP A 136 10.14 -0.32 19.67
C TRP A 136 10.89 -0.07 20.98
N THR A 137 11.57 -1.09 21.49
CA THR A 137 12.26 -1.05 22.78
C THR A 137 13.59 -0.30 22.69
N GLU A 138 14.23 -0.31 21.52
CA GLU A 138 15.52 0.33 21.27
C GLU A 138 15.40 1.82 20.95
N LEU A 139 14.21 2.31 20.57
CA LEU A 139 13.97 3.73 20.29
C LEU A 139 14.36 4.62 21.48
N SER A 140 15.12 5.67 21.20
CA SER A 140 15.56 6.65 22.18
C SER A 140 15.54 8.08 21.62
N ILE A 141 15.31 9.04 22.52
CA ILE A 141 15.32 10.46 22.13
C ILE A 141 16.69 10.87 21.57
N ALA A 142 17.76 10.41 22.20
CA ALA A 142 19.12 10.80 21.84
C ALA A 142 19.52 10.32 20.44
N GLN A 143 19.10 9.11 20.05
CA GLN A 143 19.51 8.50 18.79
C GLN A 143 18.53 8.78 17.64
N ASP A 144 17.22 8.86 17.91
CA ASP A 144 16.22 8.84 16.83
C ASP A 144 15.57 10.19 16.52
N VAL A 145 15.55 11.14 17.46
CA VAL A 145 14.95 12.48 17.25
C VAL A 145 15.89 13.64 17.60
N GLY A 146 16.97 13.36 18.34
CA GLY A 146 17.91 14.37 18.83
C GLY A 146 17.37 15.17 20.01
N ILE A 147 18.29 15.77 20.77
CA ILE A 147 17.95 16.58 21.95
C ILE A 147 17.68 18.02 21.51
N GLN A 148 16.39 18.37 21.43
CA GLN A 148 15.87 19.69 21.08
C GLN A 148 14.69 20.04 22.00
N GLN A 149 14.23 21.29 22.00
CA GLN A 149 13.15 21.77 22.87
C GLN A 149 11.83 21.00 22.68
N ASP A 150 11.56 20.51 21.47
CA ASP A 150 10.36 19.73 21.10
C ASP A 150 10.62 18.22 20.98
N SER A 151 11.78 17.75 21.45
CA SER A 151 12.23 16.34 21.34
C SER A 151 11.22 15.35 21.92
N VAL A 152 10.58 15.66 23.05
CA VAL A 152 9.56 14.80 23.67
C VAL A 152 8.34 14.64 22.77
N SER A 153 7.85 15.73 22.18
CA SER A 153 6.71 15.70 21.27
C SER A 153 7.04 14.97 19.97
N ARG A 154 8.24 15.16 19.42
CA ARG A 154 8.72 14.43 18.24
C ARG A 154 8.87 12.94 18.53
N PHE A 155 9.40 12.59 19.69
CA PHE A 155 9.54 11.21 20.12
C PHE A 155 8.18 10.53 20.33
N ALA A 156 7.22 11.23 20.93
CA ALA A 156 5.86 10.71 21.09
C ALA A 156 5.20 10.43 19.73
N LYS A 157 5.40 11.30 18.73
CA LYS A 157 4.93 11.05 17.35
C LYS A 157 5.64 9.86 16.70
N LEU A 158 6.94 9.72 16.92
CA LEU A 158 7.72 8.58 16.43
C LEU A 158 7.19 7.27 17.02
N LEU A 159 6.98 7.22 18.33
CA LEU A 159 6.35 6.10 19.02
C LEU A 159 4.94 5.84 18.44
N GLN A 160 4.09 6.84 18.27
CA GLN A 160 2.77 6.59 17.67
C GLN A 160 2.87 5.99 16.27
N ARG A 161 3.80 6.47 15.43
CA ARG A 161 4.02 5.96 14.08
C ARG A 161 4.48 4.50 14.08
N VAL A 162 5.55 4.19 14.82
CA VAL A 162 6.10 2.82 14.88
C VAL A 162 5.10 1.85 15.51
N ASN A 163 4.26 2.30 16.45
CA ASN A 163 3.23 1.45 17.01
C ASN A 163 2.11 1.18 16.01
N ALA A 164 1.75 2.16 15.19
CA ALA A 164 0.69 2.04 14.20
C ALA A 164 1.02 1.05 13.06
N GLU A 165 2.31 0.77 12.82
CA GLU A 165 2.75 -0.24 11.88
C GLU A 165 2.47 -1.68 12.37
N ARG A 166 2.20 -1.88 13.67
CA ARG A 166 1.93 -3.21 14.26
C ARG A 166 0.51 -3.68 14.01
N PRO A 167 0.26 -5.01 13.95
CA PRO A 167 -1.10 -5.54 13.84
C PRO A 167 -2.01 -5.04 14.97
N ALA A 168 -3.27 -4.79 14.63
CA ALA A 168 -4.30 -4.45 15.60
C ALA A 168 -4.40 -5.55 16.68
N GLY A 169 -4.23 -5.16 17.95
CA GLY A 169 -4.18 -6.09 19.10
C GLY A 169 -2.78 -6.48 19.57
N LEU A 170 -1.72 -6.14 18.83
CA LEU A 170 -0.31 -6.38 19.19
C LEU A 170 0.51 -5.09 19.32
N LEU A 171 -0.18 -3.98 19.61
CA LEU A 171 0.43 -2.69 19.89
C LEU A 171 1.34 -2.79 21.12
N GLY A 172 2.49 -2.12 21.05
CA GLY A 172 3.40 -1.96 22.17
C GLY A 172 2.73 -1.19 23.30
N ASN A 173 2.65 -1.80 24.48
CA ASN A 173 2.14 -1.19 25.69
C ASN A 173 3.28 -0.56 26.49
N ALA A 174 3.08 0.64 27.05
CA ALA A 174 4.06 1.32 27.90
C ALA A 174 4.47 0.50 29.14
N THR A 175 3.65 -0.49 29.53
CA THR A 175 3.89 -1.38 30.68
C THR A 175 5.01 -2.40 30.44
N THR A 176 5.30 -2.77 29.19
CA THR A 176 6.32 -3.79 28.86
C THR A 176 7.75 -3.29 29.07
N LEU A 177 7.96 -1.97 29.08
CA LEU A 177 9.26 -1.33 29.32
C LEU A 177 9.74 -1.41 30.79
N ARG A 178 8.89 -1.82 31.73
CA ARG A 178 9.27 -1.94 33.17
C ARG A 178 9.93 -3.26 33.55
N ASN A 179 9.79 -4.32 32.75
CA ASN A 179 10.22 -5.66 33.16
C ASN A 179 11.64 -6.04 32.70
N SER A 180 12.27 -5.27 31.82
CA SER A 180 13.66 -5.51 31.38
C SER A 180 14.73 -4.83 32.26
N ARG A 181 14.33 -4.06 33.28
CA ARG A 181 15.26 -3.35 34.19
C ARG A 181 15.26 -3.87 35.64
N ARG A 182 14.78 -5.10 35.88
CA ARG A 182 14.77 -5.73 37.22
C ARG A 182 15.70 -6.92 37.42
N ASN A 183 16.52 -7.26 36.43
CA ASN A 183 17.50 -8.34 36.56
C ASN A 183 18.92 -7.82 36.30
N PHE A 184 19.39 -6.87 37.12
CA PHE A 184 20.80 -6.66 37.48
C PHE A 184 20.84 -5.91 38.82
#